data_AF-A0A7S1HR18-F1
#
_entry.id   AF-A0A7S1HR18-F1
#
_cell.length_a   1.000
_cell.length_b   1.000
_cell.length_c   1.000
_cell.angle_alpha   90.00
_cell.angle_beta   90.00
_cell.angle_gamma   90.00
#
_symmetry.space_group_name_H-M   'P 1'
#
loop_
_entity.id
_entity.type
_entity.pdbx_description
1 polymer ?
#
loop_
_entity_poly.entity_id
_entity_poly.type
_entity_poly.pdbx_seq_one_letter_code
_entity_poly.pdbx_strand_id
1 'polypeptide(L)'
;NDRRGQLTKYVVTRWYRAPELLVQNPRYDAAVDMWSIGCILAELLGAKALFPGKDSLHQLRLIVERLGTPQKDDLAQIENAQAVQYITGLASKAAATSKTGAGLKDLFPDAPAECVD
;
A
#
# COMPACT_ATOMS: atom_id res chain seq x y z
N ASN A 1 18.22 -10.87 37.58
CA ASN A 1 16.96 -10.12 37.38
C ASN A 1 17.20 -9.01 36.37
N ASP A 2 17.21 -9.31 35.07
CA ASP A 2 17.15 -8.24 34.05
C ASP A 2 16.37 -8.76 32.82
N ARG A 3 15.03 -8.77 32.94
CA ARG A 3 14.11 -8.93 31.81
C ARG A 3 13.83 -7.56 31.21
N ARG A 4 14.85 -6.86 30.72
CA ARG A 4 14.64 -5.78 29.76
C ARG A 4 14.09 -6.41 28.50
N GLY A 5 12.76 -6.47 28.42
CA GLY A 5 12.05 -6.89 27.23
C GLY A 5 12.65 -6.19 26.03
N GLN A 6 13.27 -6.96 25.15
CA GLN A 6 13.51 -6.55 23.78
C GLN A 6 12.14 -6.23 23.19
N LEU A 7 11.72 -4.97 23.30
CA LEU A 7 10.65 -4.44 22.46
C LEU A 7 11.18 -4.59 21.03
N THR A 8 10.67 -5.61 20.34
CA THR A 8 11.02 -5.86 18.96
C THR A 8 10.72 -4.59 18.17
N LYS A 9 11.74 -4.12 17.42
CA LYS A 9 11.62 -3.00 16.50
C LYS A 9 10.33 -3.17 15.67
N TYR A 10 9.46 -2.17 15.74
CA TYR A 10 8.21 -2.04 15.00
C TYR A 10 7.04 -2.94 15.42
N VAL A 11 6.27 -2.47 16.40
CA VAL A 11 4.86 -2.84 16.56
C VAL A 11 4.03 -1.58 16.29
N VAL A 12 3.91 -1.23 15.02
CA VAL A 12 2.91 -0.28 14.50
C VAL A 12 2.22 -1.00 13.35
N THR A 13 0.88 -0.98 13.30
CA THR A 13 0.10 -1.72 12.31
C THR A 13 0.45 -1.23 10.91
N ARG A 14 1.25 -2.01 10.16
CA ARG A 14 1.79 -1.68 8.83
C ARG A 14 0.70 -1.39 7.79
N TRP A 15 -0.50 -1.91 8.03
CA TRP A 15 -1.63 -1.90 7.10
C TRP A 15 -2.05 -0.50 6.65
N TYR A 16 -1.76 0.52 7.45
CA TYR A 16 -2.11 1.91 7.17
C TYR A 16 -0.94 2.75 6.64
N ARG A 17 0.24 2.17 6.37
CA ARG A 17 1.39 2.94 5.88
C ARG A 17 1.25 3.32 4.41
N ALA A 18 1.56 4.58 4.13
CA ALA A 18 1.62 5.13 2.79
C ALA A 18 2.77 4.52 1.96
N PRO A 19 2.59 4.36 0.63
CA PRO A 19 3.56 3.71 -0.25
C PRO A 19 4.94 4.39 -0.24
N GLU A 20 5.01 5.71 -0.15
CA GLU A 20 6.24 6.51 -0.05
C GLU A 20 7.09 6.14 1.16
N LEU A 21 6.45 5.78 2.28
CA LEU A 21 7.15 5.29 3.47
C LEU A 21 7.67 3.84 3.28
N LEU A 22 6.98 3.04 2.47
CA LEU A 22 7.37 1.65 2.19
C LEU A 22 8.57 1.59 1.22
N VAL A 23 8.64 2.52 0.27
CA VAL A 23 9.78 2.65 -0.66
C VAL A 23 10.96 3.42 -0.06
N GLN A 24 10.82 3.93 1.17
CA GLN A 24 11.82 4.74 1.87
C GLN A 24 12.19 6.02 1.11
N ASN A 25 11.19 6.71 0.57
CA ASN A 25 11.41 8.00 -0.07
C ASN A 25 11.80 9.04 0.99
N PRO A 26 12.88 9.83 0.82
CA PRO A 26 13.26 10.84 1.80
C PRO A 26 12.29 12.01 1.88
N ARG A 27 11.50 12.25 0.81
CA ARG A 27 10.42 13.23 0.78
C ARG A 27 9.10 12.56 1.14
N TYR A 28 8.53 12.92 2.28
CA TYR A 28 7.18 12.63 2.70
C TYR A 28 6.60 13.86 3.42
N ASP A 29 5.29 14.05 3.34
CA ASP A 29 4.58 15.18 3.92
C ASP A 29 3.34 14.71 4.69
N ALA A 30 2.41 15.61 4.98
CA ALA A 30 1.15 15.30 5.66
C ALA A 30 0.22 14.38 4.85
N ALA A 31 0.48 14.13 3.56
CA ALA A 31 -0.32 13.22 2.74
C ALA A 31 -0.24 11.76 3.24
N VAL A 32 0.82 11.37 3.95
CA VAL A 32 0.93 10.04 4.58
C VAL A 32 -0.21 9.77 5.58
N ASP A 33 -0.70 10.82 6.24
CA ASP A 33 -1.81 10.74 7.18
C ASP A 33 -3.13 10.58 6.44
N MET A 34 -3.30 11.30 5.33
CA MET A 34 -4.49 11.16 4.46
C MET A 34 -4.61 9.75 3.87
N TRP A 35 -3.48 9.14 3.51
CA TRP A 35 -3.45 7.73 3.11
C TRP A 35 -3.95 6.81 4.23
N SER A 36 -3.44 7.02 5.45
CA SER A 36 -3.83 6.24 6.63
C SER A 36 -5.33 6.35 6.91
N ILE A 37 -5.88 7.57 6.82
CA ILE A 37 -7.32 7.85 6.96
C ILE A 37 -8.13 7.11 5.89
N GLY A 38 -7.69 7.13 4.62
CA GLY A 38 -8.36 6.40 3.55
C GLY A 38 -8.43 4.89 3.80
N CYS A 39 -7.34 4.31 4.28
CA CYS A 39 -7.29 2.90 4.66
C CYS A 39 -8.26 2.56 5.81
N ILE A 40 -8.32 3.42 6.84
CA ILE A 40 -9.24 3.26 7.98
C ILE A 40 -10.69 3.40 7.52
N LEU A 41 -11.00 4.41 6.70
CA LEU A 41 -12.34 4.63 6.17
C LEU A 41 -12.82 3.41 5.36
N ALA A 42 -11.99 2.88 4.47
CA ALA A 42 -12.30 1.69 3.71
C ALA A 42 -12.51 0.46 4.62
N GLU A 43 -11.72 0.32 5.68
CA GLU A 43 -11.89 -0.76 6.67
C GLU A 43 -13.19 -0.62 7.47
N LEU A 44 -13.60 0.59 7.82
CA LEU A 44 -14.89 0.85 8.48
C LEU A 44 -16.06 0.49 7.56
N LEU A 45 -15.97 0.81 6.27
CA LEU A 45 -17.01 0.50 5.29
C LEU A 45 -17.10 -1.00 4.97
N GLY A 46 -15.96 -1.69 4.88
CA GLY A 46 -15.88 -3.10 4.50
C GLY A 46 -15.76 -4.09 5.67
N ALA A 47 -15.69 -3.60 6.91
CA ALA A 47 -15.38 -4.35 8.13
C ALA A 47 -14.10 -5.23 8.03
N LYS A 48 -13.19 -4.89 7.12
CA LYS A 48 -12.00 -5.66 6.80
C LYS A 48 -10.86 -4.74 6.37
N ALA A 49 -9.67 -4.96 6.91
CA ALA A 49 -8.48 -4.21 6.56
C ALA A 49 -8.25 -4.15 5.04
N LEU A 50 -8.03 -2.94 4.54
CA LEU A 50 -7.82 -2.69 3.11
C LEU A 50 -6.51 -3.34 2.64
N PHE A 51 -5.42 -3.22 3.39
CA PHE A 51 -4.12 -3.78 2.99
C PHE A 51 -3.46 -4.59 4.12
N PRO A 52 -3.82 -5.88 4.29
CA PRO A 52 -3.29 -6.71 5.36
C PRO A 52 -1.89 -7.29 5.03
N GLY A 53 -0.89 -6.42 4.84
CA GLY A 53 0.48 -6.83 4.49
C GLY A 53 1.22 -7.50 5.63
N LYS A 54 1.97 -8.57 5.29
CA LYS A 54 2.78 -9.38 6.23
C LYS A 54 4.15 -8.75 6.51
N ASP A 55 4.72 -8.11 5.50
CA ASP A 55 5.98 -7.38 5.51
C ASP A 55 5.87 -6.14 4.60
N SER A 56 6.91 -5.30 4.51
CA SER A 56 6.87 -4.06 3.72
C SER A 56 6.73 -4.30 2.22
N LEU A 57 7.34 -5.35 1.68
CA LEU A 57 7.25 -5.68 0.26
C LEU A 57 5.87 -6.24 -0.07
N HIS A 58 5.33 -7.12 0.78
CA HIS A 58 3.98 -7.63 0.63
C HIS A 58 2.94 -6.52 0.75
N GLN A 59 3.11 -5.57 1.68
CA GLN A 59 2.24 -4.39 1.79
C GLN A 59 2.25 -3.58 0.48
N LEU A 60 3.43 -3.25 -0.05
CA LEU A 60 3.58 -2.50 -1.29
C LEU A 60 2.96 -3.26 -2.48
N ARG A 61 3.13 -4.57 -2.52
CA ARG A 61 2.50 -5.42 -3.53
C ARG A 61 0.97 -5.35 -3.47
N LEU A 62 0.36 -5.47 -2.30
CA LEU A 62 -1.10 -5.39 -2.14
C LEU A 62 -1.63 -4.03 -2.59
N ILE A 63 -0.88 -2.95 -2.33
CA ILE A 63 -1.23 -1.60 -2.78
C ILE A 63 -1.27 -1.54 -4.30
N VAL A 64 -0.19 -1.96 -4.96
CA VAL A 64 -0.09 -1.97 -6.43
C VAL A 64 -1.11 -2.92 -7.08
N GLU A 65 -1.40 -4.06 -6.46
CA GLU A 65 -2.41 -5.00 -6.97
C GLU A 65 -3.82 -4.40 -6.93
N ARG A 66 -4.16 -3.56 -5.94
CA ARG A 66 -5.50 -2.97 -5.82
C ARG A 66 -5.68 -1.65 -6.55
N LEU A 67 -4.66 -0.77 -6.50
CA LEU A 67 -4.70 0.55 -7.13
C LEU A 67 -4.17 0.54 -8.57
N GLY A 68 -3.55 -0.56 -8.98
CA GLY A 68 -2.86 -0.64 -10.26
C GLY A 68 -1.41 -0.19 -10.21
N THR A 69 -0.77 -0.22 -11.37
CA THR A 69 0.64 0.16 -11.52
C THR A 69 0.76 1.69 -11.54
N PRO A 70 1.62 2.30 -10.71
CA PRO A 70 1.87 3.74 -10.74
C PRO A 70 2.33 4.22 -12.12
N GLN A 71 2.05 5.47 -12.47
CA GLN A 71 2.47 6.02 -13.76
C GLN A 71 3.98 6.28 -13.79
N LYS A 72 4.53 6.49 -14.99
CA LYS A 72 5.98 6.77 -15.17
C LYS A 72 6.43 7.99 -14.37
N ASP A 73 5.58 9.02 -14.29
CA ASP A 73 5.88 10.25 -13.57
C ASP A 73 5.93 10.01 -12.05
N ASP A 74 5.02 9.19 -11.51
CA ASP A 74 5.04 8.79 -10.09
C ASP A 74 6.28 7.97 -9.75
N LEU A 75 6.65 7.03 -10.62
CA LEU A 75 7.86 6.21 -10.46
C LEU A 75 9.13 7.07 -10.50
N ALA A 76 9.14 8.15 -11.29
CA ALA A 76 10.27 9.07 -11.37
C ALA A 76 10.47 9.89 -10.07
N GLN A 77 9.44 10.02 -9.22
CA GLN A 77 9.55 10.67 -7.90
C GLN A 77 10.18 9.78 -6.82
N ILE A 78 10.36 8.49 -7.09
CA ILE A 78 10.91 7.52 -6.14
C ILE A 78 12.43 7.48 -6.31
N GLU A 79 13.18 7.94 -5.31
CA GLU A 79 14.65 7.95 -5.34
C GLU A 79 15.26 6.54 -5.18
N ASN A 80 14.51 5.63 -4.55
CA ASN A 80 14.97 4.25 -4.33
C ASN A 80 14.82 3.40 -5.61
N ALA A 81 15.93 3.25 -6.34
CA ALA A 81 15.97 2.46 -7.57
C ALA A 81 15.52 0.99 -7.40
N GLN A 82 15.80 0.37 -6.25
CA GLN A 82 15.37 -1.01 -5.99
C GLN A 82 13.85 -1.10 -5.85
N ALA A 83 13.23 -0.10 -5.22
CA ALA A 83 11.77 -0.03 -5.11
C ALA A 83 11.11 0.17 -6.48
N VAL A 84 11.67 1.04 -7.33
CA VAL A 84 11.18 1.25 -8.71
C VAL A 84 11.25 -0.03 -9.52
N GLN A 85 12.39 -0.76 -9.46
CA GLN A 85 12.55 -2.04 -10.14
C GLN A 85 11.54 -3.09 -9.64
N TYR A 86 11.31 -3.13 -8.32
CA TYR A 86 10.34 -4.04 -7.72
C TYR A 86 8.92 -3.75 -8.21
N ILE A 87 8.47 -2.50 -8.13
CA ILE A 87 7.12 -2.08 -8.58
C ILE A 87 6.93 -2.35 -10.08
N THR A 88 7.92 -2.01 -10.89
CA THR A 88 7.89 -2.28 -12.35
C THR A 88 7.78 -3.79 -12.62
N GLY A 89 8.50 -4.62 -11.86
CA GLY A 89 8.43 -6.07 -11.98
C GLY A 89 7.09 -6.66 -11.54
N LEU A 90 6.36 -6.01 -10.63
CA LEU A 90 4.99 -6.41 -10.25
C LEU A 90 4.02 -6.17 -11.41
N ALA A 91 4.15 -5.04 -12.12
CA ALA A 91 3.30 -4.71 -13.27
C ALA A 91 3.39 -5.79 -14.37
N SER A 92 4.61 -6.23 -14.68
CA SER A 92 4.84 -7.30 -15.67
C SER A 92 4.20 -8.63 -15.26
N LYS A 93 4.14 -8.93 -13.95
CA LYS A 93 3.51 -10.16 -13.42
C LYS A 93 1.99 -10.06 -13.30
N ALA A 94 1.47 -8.88 -12.94
CA ALA A 94 0.03 -8.62 -12.87
C ALA A 94 -0.62 -8.74 -14.26
N ALA A 95 0.03 -8.21 -15.30
CA ALA A 95 -0.42 -8.37 -16.69
C ALA A 95 -0.45 -9.85 -17.15
N ALA A 96 0.43 -10.70 -16.60
CA ALA A 96 0.47 -12.13 -16.91
C ALA A 96 -0.52 -12.97 -16.10
N THR A 97 -1.09 -12.44 -15.02
CA THR A 97 -1.92 -13.17 -14.06
C THR A 97 -3.29 -12.51 -13.92
N SER A 98 -4.18 -12.76 -14.88
CA SER A 98 -5.54 -12.21 -15.02
C SER A 98 -6.53 -12.55 -13.86
N LYS A 99 -6.08 -12.74 -12.61
CA LYS A 99 -6.93 -13.27 -11.53
C LYS A 99 -6.78 -12.69 -10.13
N THR A 100 -6.06 -11.60 -9.90
CA THR A 100 -5.70 -11.22 -8.52
C THR A 100 -6.12 -9.81 -8.14
N GLY A 101 -7.15 -9.73 -7.31
CA GLY A 101 -7.55 -8.55 -6.54
C GLY A 101 -8.84 -7.91 -7.05
N ALA A 102 -9.94 -8.06 -6.30
CA ALA A 102 -11.10 -7.19 -6.41
C ALA A 102 -10.59 -5.74 -6.28
N GLY A 103 -10.78 -4.93 -7.34
CA GLY A 103 -10.41 -3.51 -7.32
C GLY A 103 -11.26 -2.76 -6.29
N LEU A 104 -10.96 -1.48 -6.04
CA LEU A 104 -11.80 -0.69 -5.10
C LEU A 104 -13.28 -0.69 -5.50
N LYS A 105 -13.58 -0.65 -6.81
CA LYS A 105 -14.93 -0.76 -7.37
C LYS A 105 -15.64 -2.06 -6.98
N ASP A 106 -14.91 -3.17 -6.95
CA ASP A 106 -15.44 -4.48 -6.59
C ASP A 106 -15.67 -4.61 -5.07
N LEU A 107 -14.88 -3.89 -4.26
CA LEU A 107 -14.99 -3.90 -2.81
C LEU A 107 -16.09 -2.98 -2.28
N PHE A 108 -16.35 -1.88 -2.99
CA PHE A 108 -17.33 -0.87 -2.63
C PHE A 108 -18.26 -0.59 -3.81
N PRO A 109 -19.16 -1.53 -4.14
CA PRO A 109 -20.05 -1.40 -5.31
C PRO A 109 -21.04 -0.23 -5.18
N ASP A 110 -21.37 0.17 -3.94
CA ASP A 110 -22.28 1.27 -3.65
C ASP A 110 -21.59 2.64 -3.59
N ALA A 111 -20.26 2.69 -3.75
CA ALA A 111 -19.51 3.95 -3.71
C ALA A 111 -19.69 4.74 -5.03
N PRO A 112 -19.81 6.08 -4.97
CA PRO A 112 -19.80 6.93 -6.16
C PRO A 112 -18.55 6.68 -7.01
N ALA A 113 -18.69 6.67 -8.33
CA ALA A 113 -17.58 6.36 -9.25
C ALA A 113 -16.37 7.30 -9.07
N GLU A 114 -16.62 8.54 -8.65
CA GLU A 114 -15.60 9.56 -8.33
C GLU A 114 -14.71 9.21 -7.12
N CYS A 115 -15.14 8.29 -6.26
CA CYS A 115 -14.41 7.90 -5.05
C CYS A 115 -13.61 6.60 -5.21
N VAL A 116 -13.76 5.90 -6.35
CA VAL A 116 -13.21 4.56 -6.60
C VAL A 116 -12.47 4.47 -7.95
N ASP A 117 -12.18 5.61 -8.57
CA ASP A 117 -11.31 5.73 -9.76
C ASP A 117 -9.85 5.37 -9.43
#